data_AF-A0A1X4HXM4-F1
#
_entry.id   AF-A0A1X4HXM4-F1
#
_cell.length_a   1.000
_cell.length_b   1.000
_cell.length_c   1.000
_cell.angle_alpha   90.00
_cell.angle_beta   90.00
_cell.angle_gamma   90.00
#
_symmetry.space_group_name_H-M   'P 1'
#
loop_
_entity.id
_entity.type
_entity.pdbx_description
1 polymer ?
#
loop_
_entity_poly.entity_id
_entity_poly.type
_entity_poly.pdbx_seq_one_letter_code
_entity_poly.pdbx_strand_id
1 'polypeptide(L)'
;HGAAGGTAGDAAHGAGLDKVLAAARAEGLGDPVEIVPPADEKSAYVVRQIQRSWPEKQDSVAVDPASGEVTDVLRFDDYPVLAKLTRWGIDLHTGSLFGLVNQIALMALALTLILLILWGYRMWWQRGRGSAFGRPIPRGAWQQVPPYVLVPLLAAIAVLGYFVPLLGIPLAAFLAVDIVLGEVAHRRGRRTYGSGTAAR
;
A
#
# COMPACT_ATOMS: atom_id res chain seq x y z
N HIS A 1 -30.60 -39.23 -12.66
CA HIS A 1 -31.61 -38.35 -12.01
C HIS A 1 -31.47 -38.50 -10.50
N GLY A 2 -31.13 -37.43 -9.79
CA GLY A 2 -30.93 -37.47 -8.34
C GLY A 2 -30.29 -36.17 -7.84
N ALA A 3 -31.02 -35.06 -7.95
CA ALA A 3 -30.65 -33.81 -7.31
C ALA A 3 -31.12 -33.87 -5.85
N ALA A 4 -30.18 -34.06 -4.93
CA ALA A 4 -30.41 -33.77 -3.52
C ALA A 4 -30.40 -32.25 -3.38
N GLY A 5 -31.59 -31.66 -3.36
CA GLY A 5 -31.78 -30.25 -3.06
C GLY A 5 -31.29 -29.99 -1.64
N GLY A 6 -30.19 -29.24 -1.54
CA GLY A 6 -29.79 -28.63 -0.27
C GLY A 6 -30.91 -27.70 0.15
N THR A 7 -31.61 -28.07 1.22
CA THR A 7 -32.53 -27.20 1.94
C THR A 7 -31.75 -26.00 2.42
N ALA A 8 -31.84 -24.91 1.65
CA ALA A 8 -31.44 -23.58 2.08
C ALA A 8 -32.07 -23.34 3.45
N GLY A 9 -31.25 -22.91 4.41
CA GLY A 9 -31.69 -22.58 5.77
C GLY A 9 -32.62 -21.37 5.73
N ASP A 10 -33.91 -21.62 5.52
CA ASP A 10 -34.92 -20.60 5.21
C ASP A 10 -35.72 -20.15 6.45
N ALA A 11 -35.26 -20.44 7.67
CA ALA A 11 -36.13 -20.27 8.85
C ALA A 11 -35.42 -19.87 10.17
N ALA A 12 -34.19 -19.36 10.15
CA ALA A 12 -33.51 -18.99 11.40
C ALA A 12 -33.50 -17.47 11.68
N HIS A 13 -33.37 -16.60 10.68
CA HIS A 13 -33.23 -15.16 10.86
C HIS A 13 -34.18 -14.43 9.90
N GLY A 14 -34.82 -13.34 10.36
CA GLY A 14 -35.92 -12.66 9.68
C GLY A 14 -35.65 -12.22 8.23
N ALA A 15 -36.73 -11.95 7.50
CA ALA A 15 -36.79 -11.63 6.07
C ALA A 15 -35.92 -12.54 5.19
N GLY A 16 -36.53 -13.52 4.51
CA GLY A 16 -35.80 -14.46 3.63
C GLY A 16 -34.82 -13.74 2.68
N LEU A 17 -33.65 -14.37 2.44
CA LEU A 17 -32.53 -13.74 1.72
C LEU A 17 -32.93 -13.16 0.36
N ASP A 18 -33.91 -13.76 -0.32
CA ASP A 18 -34.44 -13.27 -1.58
C ASP A 18 -35.11 -11.90 -1.46
N LYS A 19 -35.79 -11.63 -0.34
CA LYS A 19 -36.41 -10.32 -0.05
C LYS A 19 -35.33 -9.27 0.20
N VAL A 20 -34.28 -9.62 0.94
CA VAL A 20 -33.12 -8.75 1.19
C VAL A 20 -32.41 -8.40 -0.13
N LEU A 21 -32.19 -9.39 -0.98
CA LEU A 21 -31.58 -9.18 -2.30
C LEU A 21 -32.48 -8.33 -3.22
N ALA A 22 -33.80 -8.55 -3.19
CA ALA A 22 -34.75 -7.77 -3.97
C ALA A 22 -34.79 -6.30 -3.52
N ALA A 23 -34.76 -6.03 -2.21
CA ALA A 23 -34.68 -4.68 -1.66
C ALA A 23 -33.40 -3.96 -2.10
N ALA A 24 -32.25 -4.63 -2.01
CA ALA A 24 -30.98 -4.07 -2.47
C ALA A 24 -30.97 -3.79 -3.99
N ARG A 25 -31.61 -4.64 -4.80
CA ARG A 25 -31.75 -4.44 -6.25
C ARG A 25 -32.71 -3.30 -6.61
N ALA A 26 -33.74 -3.06 -5.80
CA ALA A 26 -34.62 -1.90 -5.97
C ALA A 26 -33.85 -0.58 -5.79
N GLU A 27 -32.83 -0.59 -4.93
CA GLU A 27 -31.86 0.51 -4.78
C GLU A 27 -30.77 0.51 -5.88
N GLY A 28 -30.92 -0.28 -6.95
CA GLY A 28 -30.02 -0.22 -8.12
C GLY A 28 -28.68 -0.93 -7.95
N LEU A 29 -28.50 -1.80 -6.93
CA LEU A 29 -27.31 -2.65 -6.84
C LEU A 29 -27.33 -3.72 -7.96
N GLY A 30 -26.36 -3.64 -8.86
CA GLY A 30 -26.10 -4.65 -9.89
C GLY A 30 -25.15 -5.76 -9.43
N ASP A 31 -25.23 -6.92 -10.08
CA ASP A 31 -24.35 -8.06 -9.82
C ASP A 31 -22.88 -7.78 -10.24
N PRO A 32 -21.87 -8.45 -9.65
CA PRO A 32 -21.97 -9.42 -8.55
C PRO A 32 -22.12 -8.76 -7.17
N VAL A 33 -23.00 -9.31 -6.33
CA VAL A 33 -23.22 -8.89 -4.95
C VAL A 33 -22.98 -10.02 -3.96
N GLU A 34 -22.56 -9.66 -2.76
CA GLU A 34 -22.40 -10.53 -1.61
C GLU A 34 -23.37 -10.09 -0.51
N ILE A 35 -24.08 -11.04 0.09
CA ILE A 35 -24.99 -10.79 1.21
C ILE A 35 -24.27 -11.22 2.49
N VAL A 36 -24.04 -10.27 3.38
CA VAL A 36 -23.46 -10.52 4.70
C VAL A 36 -24.59 -10.57 5.72
N PRO A 37 -24.78 -11.71 6.42
CA PRO A 37 -25.80 -11.81 7.45
C PRO A 37 -25.49 -10.91 8.66
N PRO A 38 -26.51 -10.48 9.41
CA PRO A 38 -26.32 -9.67 10.59
C PRO A 38 -25.57 -10.43 11.67
N ALA A 39 -24.72 -9.72 12.43
CA ALA A 39 -23.94 -10.31 13.52
C ALA A 39 -24.78 -10.59 14.78
N ASP A 40 -25.88 -9.85 14.96
CA ASP A 40 -26.83 -9.97 16.07
C ASP A 40 -28.24 -9.55 15.65
N GLU A 41 -29.23 -9.74 16.53
CA GLU A 41 -30.64 -9.41 16.27
C GLU A 41 -30.92 -7.92 16.05
N LYS A 42 -29.95 -7.03 16.34
CA LYS A 42 -30.08 -5.58 16.15
C LYS A 42 -29.35 -5.08 14.91
N SER A 43 -28.61 -5.96 14.24
CA SER A 43 -27.82 -5.63 13.07
C SER A 43 -28.62 -5.86 11.79
N ALA A 44 -28.30 -5.08 10.76
CA ALA A 44 -28.89 -5.21 9.44
C ALA A 44 -28.16 -6.28 8.59
N TYR A 45 -28.87 -6.89 7.64
CA TYR A 45 -28.23 -7.56 6.52
C TYR A 45 -27.51 -6.53 5.65
N VAL A 46 -26.29 -6.83 5.21
CA VAL A 46 -25.56 -5.93 4.30
C VAL A 46 -25.39 -6.60 2.95
N VAL A 47 -25.98 -6.02 1.92
CA VAL A 47 -25.76 -6.43 0.52
C VAL A 47 -24.74 -5.48 -0.09
N ARG A 48 -23.60 -5.98 -0.54
CA ARG A 48 -22.53 -5.16 -1.10
C ARG A 48 -22.05 -5.69 -2.45
N GLN A 49 -21.76 -4.79 -3.38
CA GLN A 49 -21.13 -5.13 -4.65
C GLN A 49 -19.69 -5.55 -4.45
N ILE A 50 -19.29 -6.65 -5.09
CA ILE A 50 -17.95 -7.24 -4.96
C ILE A 50 -17.17 -7.23 -6.28
N GLN A 51 -17.61 -6.44 -7.26
CA GLN A 51 -16.92 -6.36 -8.53
C GLN A 51 -15.51 -5.83 -8.32
N ARG A 52 -14.51 -6.62 -8.70
CA ARG A 52 -13.08 -6.25 -8.59
C ARG A 52 -12.48 -5.77 -9.91
N SER A 53 -13.28 -5.69 -10.97
CA SER A 53 -12.86 -5.23 -12.29
C SER A 53 -13.40 -3.84 -12.57
N TRP A 54 -12.62 -3.04 -13.29
CA TRP A 54 -13.08 -1.75 -13.79
C TRP A 54 -14.28 -1.90 -14.74
N PRO A 55 -15.33 -1.05 -14.66
CA PRO A 55 -15.54 0.07 -13.72
C PRO A 55 -15.85 -0.40 -12.29
N GLU A 56 -15.31 0.31 -11.30
CA GLU A 56 -15.46 -0.02 -9.87
C GLU A 56 -16.93 0.04 -9.45
N LYS A 57 -17.41 -1.02 -8.80
CA LYS A 57 -18.77 -1.10 -8.24
C LYS A 57 -18.67 -1.63 -6.81
N GLN A 58 -18.77 -0.71 -5.84
CA GLN A 58 -18.61 -0.99 -4.41
C GLN A 58 -19.78 -0.46 -3.58
N ASP A 59 -20.95 -0.27 -4.20
CA ASP A 59 -22.12 0.19 -3.47
C ASP A 59 -22.58 -0.88 -2.47
N SER A 60 -23.12 -0.44 -1.33
CA SER A 60 -23.69 -1.32 -0.31
C SER A 60 -25.00 -0.80 0.24
N VAL A 61 -25.90 -1.71 0.58
CA VAL A 61 -27.22 -1.43 1.14
C VAL A 61 -27.41 -2.27 2.40
N ALA A 62 -27.84 -1.62 3.47
CA ALA A 62 -28.21 -2.27 4.71
C ALA A 62 -29.74 -2.48 4.76
N VAL A 63 -30.18 -3.68 5.11
CA VAL A 63 -31.60 -4.08 5.15
C VAL A 63 -31.94 -4.64 6.54
N ASP A 64 -32.99 -4.11 7.16
CA ASP A 64 -33.46 -4.57 8.46
C ASP A 64 -34.00 -6.02 8.38
N PRO A 65 -33.56 -6.94 9.26
CA PRO A 65 -33.98 -8.34 9.20
C PRO A 65 -35.44 -8.56 9.62
N ALA A 66 -36.02 -7.67 10.44
CA ALA A 66 -37.39 -7.84 10.94
C ALA A 66 -38.43 -7.28 9.96
N SER A 67 -38.21 -6.08 9.40
CA SER A 67 -39.14 -5.44 8.47
C SER A 67 -38.81 -5.75 6.99
N GLY A 68 -37.54 -6.00 6.68
CA GLY A 68 -37.03 -6.07 5.30
C GLY A 68 -36.94 -4.70 4.63
N GLU A 69 -36.95 -3.61 5.40
CA GLU A 69 -36.79 -2.24 4.90
C GLU A 69 -35.31 -1.86 4.77
N VAL A 70 -35.00 -1.01 3.80
CA VAL A 70 -33.66 -0.46 3.63
C VAL A 70 -33.41 0.56 4.73
N THR A 71 -32.34 0.35 5.50
CA THR A 71 -31.95 1.21 6.63
C THR A 71 -30.85 2.20 6.24
N ASP A 72 -29.97 1.81 5.33
CA ASP A 72 -28.87 2.66 4.86
C ASP A 72 -28.44 2.29 3.43
N VAL A 73 -27.95 3.28 2.68
CA VAL A 73 -27.42 3.12 1.33
C VAL A 73 -26.11 3.89 1.24
N LEU A 74 -25.01 3.16 1.03
CA LEU A 74 -23.69 3.73 0.90
C LEU A 74 -23.18 3.53 -0.52
N ARG A 75 -23.04 4.64 -1.27
CA ARG A 75 -22.50 4.65 -2.63
C ARG A 75 -20.99 4.81 -2.61
N PHE A 76 -20.31 4.17 -3.56
CA PHE A 76 -18.87 4.37 -3.72
C PHE A 76 -18.52 5.84 -3.99
N ASP A 77 -19.39 6.59 -4.66
CA ASP A 77 -19.18 8.00 -4.94
C ASP A 77 -19.11 8.88 -3.68
N ASP A 78 -19.75 8.46 -2.60
CA ASP A 78 -19.76 9.18 -1.32
C ASP A 78 -18.57 8.81 -0.41
N TYR A 79 -17.69 7.89 -0.84
CA TYR A 79 -16.53 7.51 -0.04
C TYR A 79 -15.55 8.68 0.12
N PRO A 80 -14.94 8.85 1.31
CA PRO A 80 -13.84 9.79 1.50
C PRO A 80 -12.72 9.54 0.48
N VAL A 81 -12.10 10.61 -0.03
CA VAL A 81 -11.03 10.53 -1.05
C VAL A 81 -9.91 9.58 -0.61
N LEU A 82 -9.52 9.62 0.66
CA LEU A 82 -8.49 8.72 1.19
C LEU A 82 -8.91 7.25 1.09
N ALA A 83 -10.17 6.93 1.39
CA ALA A 83 -10.70 5.57 1.29
C ALA A 83 -10.69 5.08 -0.17
N LYS A 84 -11.07 5.94 -1.12
CA LYS A 84 -10.98 5.64 -2.56
C LYS A 84 -9.54 5.37 -3.00
N LEU A 85 -8.60 6.24 -2.59
CA LEU A 85 -7.18 6.10 -2.92
C LEU A 85 -6.58 4.80 -2.35
N THR A 86 -6.89 4.46 -1.10
CA THR A 86 -6.45 3.20 -0.50
C THR A 86 -7.01 2.00 -1.27
N ARG A 87 -8.30 2.04 -1.63
CA ARG A 87 -8.93 0.97 -2.40
C ARG A 87 -8.28 0.79 -3.77
N TRP A 88 -8.14 1.87 -4.55
CA TRP A 88 -7.44 1.84 -5.83
C TRP A 88 -5.99 1.39 -5.70
N GLY A 89 -5.30 1.74 -4.60
CA GLY A 89 -3.96 1.24 -4.33
C GLY A 89 -3.92 -0.28 -4.15
N ILE A 90 -4.89 -0.85 -3.44
CA ILE A 90 -5.04 -2.31 -3.27
C ILE A 90 -5.36 -2.97 -4.62
N ASP A 91 -6.28 -2.39 -5.39
CA ASP A 91 -6.68 -2.95 -6.68
C ASP A 91 -5.56 -2.86 -7.74
N LEU A 92 -4.76 -1.79 -7.70
CA LEU A 92 -3.53 -1.67 -8.48
C LEU A 92 -2.52 -2.76 -8.09
N HIS A 93 -2.27 -2.95 -6.80
CA HIS A 93 -1.30 -3.92 -6.31
C HIS A 93 -1.70 -5.38 -6.62
N THR A 94 -2.99 -5.70 -6.50
CA THR A 94 -3.51 -7.06 -6.74
C THR A 94 -3.69 -7.38 -8.23
N GLY A 95 -3.55 -6.40 -9.12
CA GLY A 95 -3.69 -6.62 -10.56
C GLY A 95 -5.15 -6.60 -11.05
N SER A 96 -6.09 -6.12 -10.23
CA SER A 96 -7.53 -6.15 -10.51
C SER A 96 -7.99 -4.88 -11.25
N LEU A 97 -7.41 -3.73 -10.89
CA LEU A 97 -7.67 -2.46 -11.57
C LEU A 97 -7.15 -2.52 -13.02
N PHE A 98 -7.95 -2.14 -14.02
CA PHE A 98 -7.62 -2.19 -15.45
C PHE A 98 -7.27 -3.59 -16.04
N GLY A 99 -7.46 -4.67 -15.27
CA GLY A 99 -7.28 -6.04 -15.74
C GLY A 99 -5.89 -6.32 -16.33
N LEU A 100 -5.86 -6.81 -17.58
CA LEU A 100 -4.64 -7.29 -18.24
C LEU A 100 -3.53 -6.23 -18.31
N VAL A 101 -3.89 -4.96 -18.52
CA VAL A 101 -2.91 -3.87 -18.63
C VAL A 101 -2.11 -3.74 -17.33
N ASN A 102 -2.79 -3.79 -16.19
CA ASN A 102 -2.15 -3.69 -14.88
C ASN A 102 -1.31 -4.94 -14.58
N GLN A 103 -1.79 -6.13 -14.95
CA GLN A 103 -1.02 -7.36 -14.79
C GLN A 103 0.30 -7.34 -15.58
N ILE A 104 0.27 -6.86 -16.83
CA ILE A 104 1.49 -6.69 -17.66
C ILE A 104 2.43 -5.66 -17.01
N ALA A 105 1.89 -4.54 -16.51
CA ALA A 105 2.68 -3.52 -15.84
C ALA A 105 3.35 -4.05 -14.57
N LEU A 106 2.62 -4.78 -13.72
CA LEU A 106 3.15 -5.41 -12.50
C LEU A 106 4.21 -6.46 -12.83
N MET A 107 4.00 -7.25 -13.90
CA MET A 107 4.99 -8.21 -14.38
C MET A 107 6.28 -7.50 -14.82
N ALA A 108 6.16 -6.43 -15.62
CA ALA A 108 7.30 -5.65 -16.06
C ALA A 108 8.06 -4.99 -14.88
N LEU A 109 7.32 -4.50 -13.88
CA LEU A 109 7.89 -3.94 -12.66
C LEU A 109 8.66 -5.02 -11.87
N ALA A 110 8.06 -6.21 -11.69
CA ALA A 110 8.69 -7.32 -11.00
C ALA A 110 9.97 -7.79 -11.71
N LEU A 111 9.94 -7.93 -13.03
CA LEU A 111 11.12 -8.28 -13.83
C LEU A 111 12.22 -7.22 -13.69
N THR A 112 11.86 -5.94 -13.71
CA THR A 112 12.82 -4.85 -13.49
C THR A 112 13.51 -4.95 -12.13
N LEU A 113 12.75 -5.22 -11.07
CA LEU A 113 13.32 -5.40 -9.73
C LEU A 113 14.26 -6.60 -9.66
N ILE A 114 13.88 -7.73 -10.25
CA ILE A 114 14.73 -8.93 -10.33
C ILE A 114 16.04 -8.58 -11.07
N LEU A 115 15.95 -7.93 -12.23
CA LEU A 115 17.12 -7.52 -12.99
C LEU A 115 18.03 -6.58 -12.19
N LEU A 116 17.47 -5.60 -11.47
CA LEU A 116 18.23 -4.70 -10.59
C LEU A 116 18.96 -5.46 -9.48
N ILE A 117 18.30 -6.44 -8.84
CA ILE A 117 18.92 -7.29 -7.83
C ILE A 117 20.06 -8.10 -8.44
N LEU A 118 19.84 -8.76 -9.58
CA LEU A 118 20.85 -9.54 -10.29
C LEU A 118 22.04 -8.67 -10.71
N TRP A 119 21.79 -7.44 -11.18
CA TRP A 119 22.85 -6.47 -11.49
C TRP A 119 23.62 -6.05 -10.24
N GLY A 120 22.94 -5.79 -9.12
CA GLY A 120 23.59 -5.48 -7.85
C GLY A 120 24.52 -6.60 -7.39
N TYR A 121 24.07 -7.86 -7.44
CA TYR A 121 24.90 -9.02 -7.14
C TYR A 121 26.04 -9.21 -8.14
N ARG A 122 25.79 -9.00 -9.45
CA ARG A 122 26.83 -9.07 -10.48
C ARG A 122 27.91 -8.01 -10.25
N MET A 123 27.53 -6.77 -9.96
CA MET A 123 28.47 -5.70 -9.61
C MET A 123 29.27 -6.04 -8.36
N TRP A 124 28.62 -6.62 -7.35
CA TRP A 124 29.29 -7.10 -6.14
C TRP A 124 30.32 -8.20 -6.43
N TRP A 125 29.96 -9.19 -7.25
CA TRP A 125 30.86 -10.28 -7.63
C TRP A 125 32.04 -9.81 -8.49
N GLN A 126 31.78 -8.89 -9.42
CA GLN A 126 32.80 -8.30 -10.30
C GLN A 126 33.78 -7.39 -9.56
N ARG A 127 33.40 -6.87 -8.39
CA ARG A 127 34.26 -6.01 -7.57
C ARG A 127 35.43 -6.75 -6.93
N GLY A 128 35.39 -8.09 -6.88
CA GLY A 128 36.45 -8.93 -6.30
C GLY A 128 36.52 -8.85 -4.76
N ARG A 129 37.24 -9.80 -4.15
CA ARG A 129 37.43 -9.94 -2.68
C ARG A 129 38.44 -8.93 -2.10
N GLY A 130 38.67 -7.82 -2.80
CA GLY A 130 39.68 -6.81 -2.49
C GLY A 130 39.08 -5.57 -1.82
N SER A 131 39.07 -5.60 -0.50
CA SER A 131 38.90 -4.45 0.43
C SER A 131 37.56 -3.72 0.47
N ALA A 132 36.94 -3.88 1.65
CA ALA A 132 36.03 -2.97 2.34
C ALA A 132 34.60 -2.86 1.79
N PHE A 133 33.64 -2.94 2.74
CA PHE A 133 32.34 -2.28 2.69
C PHE A 133 32.40 -1.10 1.73
N GLY A 134 31.59 -1.16 0.66
CA GLY A 134 31.81 -0.39 -0.55
C GLY A 134 32.29 1.02 -0.28
N ARG A 135 33.43 1.38 -0.90
CA ARG A 135 33.97 2.75 -0.88
C ARG A 135 32.80 3.74 -0.87
N PRO A 136 32.59 4.51 0.22
CA PRO A 136 31.44 5.37 0.35
C PRO A 136 31.32 6.24 -0.89
N ILE A 137 30.09 6.40 -1.39
CA ILE A 137 29.82 7.40 -2.44
C ILE A 137 30.47 8.71 -1.96
N PRO A 138 31.30 9.39 -2.78
CA PRO A 138 31.96 10.59 -2.35
C PRO A 138 30.94 11.57 -1.77
N ARG A 139 31.14 11.90 -0.49
CA ARG A 139 30.26 12.80 0.26
C ARG A 139 30.26 14.15 -0.47
N GLY A 140 29.06 14.67 -0.76
CA GLY A 140 28.90 15.91 -1.53
C GLY A 140 27.99 15.78 -2.77
N ALA A 141 27.59 14.57 -3.17
CA ALA A 141 26.64 14.39 -4.28
C ALA A 141 25.31 15.16 -4.04
N TRP A 142 24.82 15.17 -2.80
CA TRP A 142 23.62 15.92 -2.40
C TRP A 142 23.81 17.45 -2.40
N GLN A 143 25.05 17.95 -2.29
CA GLN A 143 25.36 19.39 -2.38
C GLN A 143 25.30 19.90 -3.83
N GLN A 144 25.35 19.00 -4.81
CA GLN A 144 25.21 19.31 -6.23
C GLN A 144 23.74 19.32 -6.70
N VAL A 145 22.81 18.88 -5.83
CA VAL A 145 21.37 18.87 -6.15
C VAL A 145 20.81 20.27 -5.95
N PRO A 146 20.06 20.81 -6.93
CA PRO A 146 19.48 22.14 -6.80
C PRO A 146 18.55 22.26 -5.58
N PRO A 147 18.59 23.37 -4.82
CA PRO A 147 17.82 23.53 -3.58
C PRO A 147 16.30 23.38 -3.78
N TYR A 148 15.79 23.79 -4.94
CA TYR A 148 14.37 23.68 -5.28
C TYR A 148 13.90 22.24 -5.49
N VAL A 149 14.80 21.26 -5.67
CA VAL A 149 14.47 19.83 -5.67
C VAL A 149 14.67 19.24 -4.28
N LEU A 150 15.77 19.63 -3.61
CA LEU A 150 16.14 19.09 -2.31
C LEU A 150 15.11 19.43 -1.22
N VAL A 151 14.67 20.69 -1.15
CA VAL A 151 13.73 21.17 -0.12
C VAL A 151 12.37 20.48 -0.19
N PRO A 152 11.67 20.40 -1.34
CA PRO A 152 10.39 19.69 -1.40
C PRO A 152 10.55 18.19 -1.16
N LEU A 153 11.64 17.58 -1.60
CA LEU A 153 11.92 16.17 -1.34
C LEU A 153 12.06 15.89 0.16
N LEU A 154 12.83 16.71 0.89
CA LEU A 154 12.97 16.59 2.34
C LEU A 154 11.65 16.83 3.07
N ALA A 155 10.87 17.82 2.63
CA ALA A 155 9.54 18.07 3.18
C ALA A 155 8.62 16.87 2.98
N ALA A 156 8.61 16.26 1.79
CA ALA A 156 7.83 15.06 1.51
C ALA A 156 8.26 13.88 2.38
N ILE A 157 9.56 13.65 2.55
CA ILE A 157 10.09 12.59 3.43
C ILE A 157 9.67 12.83 4.88
N ALA A 158 9.72 14.07 5.37
CA ALA A 158 9.32 14.42 6.73
C ALA A 158 7.82 14.19 6.96
N VAL A 159 6.97 14.63 6.03
CA VAL A 159 5.53 14.38 6.06
C VAL A 159 5.25 12.88 6.05
N LEU A 160 5.89 12.12 5.16
CA LEU A 160 5.70 10.69 5.05
C LEU A 160 6.17 9.94 6.30
N GLY A 161 7.32 10.34 6.87
CA GLY A 161 7.83 9.79 8.13
C GLY A 161 6.96 10.11 9.34
N TYR A 162 6.24 11.23 9.31
CA TYR A 162 5.24 11.56 10.34
C TYR A 162 4.00 10.66 10.25
N PHE A 163 3.46 10.47 9.04
CA PHE A 163 2.30 9.60 8.83
C PHE A 163 2.63 8.10 8.92
N VAL A 164 3.89 7.71 8.74
CA VAL A 164 4.38 6.32 8.80
C VAL A 164 5.58 6.23 9.78
N PRO A 165 5.33 6.24 11.11
CA PRO A 165 6.41 6.32 12.11
C PRO A 165 7.39 5.15 12.05
N LEU A 166 6.90 3.95 11.71
CA LEU A 166 7.73 2.75 11.55
C LEU A 166 8.72 2.86 10.39
N LEU A 167 8.48 3.75 9.42
CA LEU A 167 9.42 4.06 8.34
C LEU A 167 10.28 5.29 8.69
N GLY A 168 9.70 6.31 9.31
CA GLY A 168 10.38 7.55 9.67
C GLY A 168 11.46 7.38 10.74
N ILE A 169 11.18 6.64 11.81
CA ILE A 169 12.11 6.48 12.95
C ILE A 169 13.39 5.74 12.53
N PRO A 170 13.34 4.58 11.84
CA PRO A 170 14.55 3.90 11.37
C PRO A 170 15.35 4.73 10.37
N LEU A 171 14.68 5.48 9.49
CA LEU A 171 15.35 6.36 8.54
C LEU A 171 16.10 7.50 9.26
N ALA A 172 15.47 8.14 10.25
CA ALA A 172 16.08 9.18 11.06
C ALA A 172 17.27 8.63 11.87
N ALA A 173 17.14 7.43 12.44
CA ALA A 173 18.21 6.76 13.15
C ALA A 173 19.40 6.43 12.23
N PHE A 174 19.14 5.89 11.04
CA PHE A 174 20.16 5.62 10.03
C PHE A 174 20.91 6.90 9.63
N LEU A 175 20.17 7.99 9.37
CA LEU A 175 20.75 9.28 9.01
C LEU A 175 21.63 9.84 10.13
N ALA A 176 21.18 9.75 11.39
CA ALA A 176 21.98 10.16 12.54
C ALA A 176 23.28 9.36 12.65
N VAL A 177 23.23 8.03 12.46
CA VAL A 177 24.41 7.16 12.47
C VAL A 177 25.36 7.54 11.33
N ASP A 178 24.87 7.76 10.11
CA ASP A 178 25.70 8.13 8.96
C ASP A 178 26.40 9.49 9.16
N ILE A 179 25.69 10.48 9.71
CA ILE A 179 26.26 11.81 10.02
C ILE A 179 27.36 11.68 11.10
N VAL A 180 27.09 10.93 12.18
CA VAL A 180 28.07 10.75 13.27
C VAL A 180 29.32 10.04 12.78
N LEU A 181 29.17 8.93 12.03
CA LEU A 181 30.31 8.21 11.44
C LEU A 181 31.05 9.09 10.41
N GLY A 182 30.30 9.93 9.68
CA GLY A 182 30.82 10.91 8.74
C GLY A 182 31.74 11.92 9.38
N GLU A 183 31.28 12.54 10.46
CA GLU A 183 31.99 13.56 11.22
C GLU A 183 33.23 12.97 11.93
N VAL A 184 33.11 11.77 12.52
CA VAL A 184 34.24 11.07 13.14
C VAL A 184 35.34 10.77 12.12
N ALA A 185 34.96 10.34 10.91
CA ALA A 185 35.92 10.10 9.84
C ALA A 185 36.58 11.41 9.34
N HIS A 186 35.81 12.50 9.20
CA HIS A 186 36.35 13.81 8.81
C HIS A 186 37.35 14.35 9.85
N ARG A 187 37.02 14.25 11.14
CA ARG A 187 37.90 14.66 12.25
C ARG A 187 39.17 13.80 12.34
N ARG A 188 39.09 12.50 12.07
CA ARG A 188 40.27 11.61 12.01
C ARG A 188 41.18 11.94 10.83
N GLY A 189 40.63 12.24 9.66
CA GLY A 189 41.41 12.65 8.48
C GLY A 189 42.14 13.99 8.64
N ARG A 190 41.58 14.93 9.41
CA ARG A 190 42.24 16.21 9.74
C ARG A 190 43.41 16.06 10.73
N ARG A 191 43.40 15.03 11.59
CA ARG A 191 44.48 14.81 12.58
C ARG A 191 45.77 14.30 11.96
N THR A 192 45.69 13.51 10.88
CA THR A 192 46.87 12.89 10.25
C THR A 192 47.74 13.85 9.43
N TYR A 193 47.24 15.03 9.07
CA TYR A 193 48.01 16.05 8.34
C TYR A 193 48.55 17.18 9.24
N GLY A 194 48.19 17.22 10.53
CA GLY A 194 48.54 18.31 11.44
C GLY A 194 49.83 18.15 12.26
N SER A 195 50.54 17.02 12.13
CA SER A 195 51.68 16.68 13.01
C SER A 195 53.03 16.57 12.29
N GLY A 196 53.24 17.35 11.23
CA GLY A 196 54.46 17.28 10.42
C GLY A 196 54.96 18.65 9.97
N THR A 197 55.24 19.57 10.89
CA THR A 197 56.13 20.73 10.66
C THR A 197 56.40 21.46 11.98
N ALA A 198 57.27 20.89 12.81
CA ALA A 198 57.94 21.62 13.89
C ALA A 198 59.27 20.94 14.23
N ALA A 199 60.26 21.11 13.36
CA ALA A 199 61.67 21.00 13.70
C ALA A 199 62.44 21.88 12.70
N ARG A 200 62.84 23.07 13.16
CA ARG A 200 63.93 23.86 12.58
C ARG A 200 65.17 23.60 13.41
#